data_AF-A0A285M4R6-F1
#
_entry.id   AF-A0A285M4R6-F1
#
_cell.length_a   1.000
_cell.length_b   1.000
_cell.length_c   1.000
_cell.angle_alpha   90.00
_cell.angle_beta   90.00
_cell.angle_gamma   90.00
#
_symmetry.space_group_name_H-M   'P 1'
#
loop_
_entity.id
_entity.type
_entity.pdbx_description
1 polymer ?
#
loop_
_entity_poly.entity_id
_entity_poly.type
_entity_poly.pdbx_seq_one_letter_code
_entity_poly.pdbx_strand_id
1 'polypeptide(L)'
;MTIKAIVNSDDGTILNIIVAGDDPLEAEAATVIVDDPDGQAQIGGTWYEAEGFTKPITSLPPLGPLSARQIRLVLNRHGYLAQVEPAIAAIPDETERNEALIEWTYASSFEPDHPLIASMRLALGISEADMETMWREAMAL
;
A
#
# COMPACT_ATOMS: atom_id res chain seq x y z
N MET A 1 3.22 15.86 33.24
CA MET A 1 2.42 14.93 32.42
C MET A 1 3.29 14.51 31.26
N THR A 2 3.78 13.27 31.30
CA THR A 2 4.79 12.75 30.38
C THR A 2 4.21 11.57 29.62
N ILE A 3 4.39 11.52 28.31
CA ILE A 3 3.95 10.37 27.51
C ILE A 3 4.99 9.26 27.68
N LYS A 4 4.51 8.03 27.87
CA LYS A 4 5.35 6.83 28.01
C LYS A 4 4.78 5.72 27.13
N ALA A 5 5.68 4.95 26.51
CA ALA A 5 5.33 3.74 25.77
C ALA A 5 5.57 2.50 26.62
N ILE A 6 4.62 1.56 26.56
CA ILE A 6 4.78 0.21 27.10
C ILE A 6 5.25 -0.67 25.95
N VAL A 7 6.44 -1.24 26.11
CA VAL A 7 7.17 -1.97 25.06
C VAL A 7 7.36 -3.42 25.48
N ASN A 8 7.10 -4.37 24.59
CA ASN A 8 7.42 -5.79 24.80
C ASN A 8 8.94 -5.97 24.88
N SER A 9 9.44 -6.59 25.95
CA SER A 9 10.89 -6.77 26.15
C SER A 9 11.53 -7.74 25.16
N ASP A 10 10.77 -8.64 24.55
CA ASP A 10 11.31 -9.71 23.71
C ASP A 10 11.61 -9.23 22.28
N ASP A 11 10.76 -8.35 21.73
CA ASP A 11 10.84 -7.91 20.33
C ASP A 11 10.85 -6.39 20.15
N GLY A 12 10.69 -5.63 21.24
CA GLY A 12 10.65 -4.18 21.22
C GLY A 12 9.31 -3.60 20.73
N THR A 13 8.25 -4.39 20.58
CA THR A 13 6.95 -3.91 20.06
C THR A 13 6.26 -3.00 21.06
N ILE A 14 5.77 -1.84 20.60
CA ILE A 14 4.99 -0.90 21.39
C ILE A 14 3.57 -1.46 21.53
N LEU A 15 3.23 -1.90 22.74
CA LEU A 15 1.94 -2.50 23.08
C LEU A 15 0.90 -1.44 23.45
N ASN A 16 1.33 -0.36 24.11
CA ASN A 16 0.44 0.69 24.57
C ASN A 16 1.18 2.03 24.72
N ILE A 17 0.42 3.13 24.69
CA ILE A 17 0.92 4.48 24.94
C ILE A 17 0.04 5.10 25.99
N ILE A 18 0.65 5.58 27.07
CA ILE A 18 -0.05 6.14 28.21
C ILE A 18 0.48 7.54 28.51
N VAL A 19 -0.39 8.36 29.09
CA VAL A 19 0.03 9.65 29.62
C VAL A 19 0.17 9.53 31.13
N ALA A 20 1.41 9.56 31.61
CA ALA A 20 1.76 9.37 33.00
C ALA A 20 1.68 10.69 33.79
N GLY A 21 1.12 10.59 35.01
CA GLY A 21 1.28 11.60 36.06
C GLY A 21 2.65 11.49 36.75
N ASP A 22 2.78 12.13 37.91
CA ASP A 22 4.02 12.09 38.70
C ASP A 22 4.20 10.77 39.48
N ASP A 23 3.15 9.94 39.54
CA ASP A 23 3.22 8.62 40.16
C ASP A 23 4.06 7.66 39.30
N PRO A 24 5.04 6.93 39.90
CA PRO A 24 5.85 5.98 39.16
C PRO A 24 4.99 4.83 38.66
N LEU A 25 5.10 4.54 37.37
CA LEU A 25 4.51 3.36 36.75
C LEU A 25 5.41 2.16 36.98
N GLU A 26 4.82 1.07 37.45
CA GLU A 26 5.50 -0.21 37.57
C GLU A 26 5.39 -0.96 36.23
N ALA A 27 6.53 -1.48 35.74
CA ALA A 27 6.54 -2.34 34.56
C ALA A 27 6.05 -3.74 34.94
N GLU A 28 5.21 -4.33 34.09
CA GLU A 28 4.85 -5.74 34.21
C GLU A 28 5.99 -6.63 33.71
N ALA A 29 6.00 -7.90 34.13
CA ALA A 29 6.97 -8.88 33.64
C ALA A 29 6.92 -8.96 32.10
N ALA A 30 8.11 -8.93 31.47
CA ALA A 30 8.30 -8.88 30.01
C ALA A 30 7.87 -7.56 29.31
N THR A 31 7.78 -6.46 30.05
CA THR A 31 7.59 -5.13 29.46
C THR A 31 8.66 -4.13 29.92
N VAL A 32 8.92 -3.15 29.07
CA VAL A 32 9.79 -2.00 29.34
C VAL A 32 8.96 -0.74 29.18
N ILE A 33 9.14 0.22 30.09
CA ILE A 33 8.50 1.53 30.00
C ILE A 33 9.52 2.52 29.46
N VAL A 34 9.22 3.11 28.31
CA VAL A 34 10.10 4.05 27.61
C VAL A 34 9.49 5.44 27.65
N ASP A 35 10.28 6.45 28.02
CA ASP A 35 9.88 7.85 27.94
C ASP A 35 9.75 8.32 26.49
N ASP A 36 8.64 8.98 26.19
CA ASP A 36 8.34 9.52 24.87
C ASP A 36 7.91 11.00 24.98
N PRO A 37 8.80 11.91 25.40
CA PRO A 37 8.45 13.31 25.62
C PRO A 37 7.92 14.00 24.35
N ASP A 38 8.28 13.50 23.17
CA ASP A 38 7.93 14.05 21.86
C ASP A 38 6.70 13.39 21.22
N GLY A 39 6.13 12.34 21.84
CA GLY A 39 4.94 11.66 21.33
C GLY A 39 5.17 10.89 20.02
N GLN A 40 6.35 10.29 19.85
CA GLN A 40 6.76 9.56 18.65
C GLN A 40 6.33 8.08 18.65
N ALA A 41 6.06 7.50 19.81
CA ALA A 41 5.61 6.12 19.93
C ALA A 41 4.28 5.91 19.18
N GLN A 42 4.15 4.76 18.52
CA GLN A 42 2.93 4.35 17.84
C GLN A 42 2.68 2.87 18.14
N ILE A 43 1.46 2.53 18.52
CA ILE A 43 1.08 1.14 18.81
C ILE A 43 1.36 0.28 17.56
N GLY A 44 2.06 -0.85 17.76
CA GLY A 44 2.51 -1.73 16.67
C GLY A 44 3.84 -1.33 16.02
N GLY A 45 4.40 -0.17 16.39
CA GLY A 45 5.80 0.19 16.10
C GLY A 45 6.75 -0.55 17.01
N THR A 46 8.05 -0.33 16.86
CA THR A 46 9.06 -0.89 17.76
C THR A 46 9.90 0.19 18.42
N TRP A 47 10.54 -0.14 19.53
CA TRP A 47 11.56 0.69 20.15
C TRP A 47 12.86 -0.10 20.28
N TYR A 48 13.96 0.52 19.85
CA TYR A 48 15.31 -0.01 20.02
C TYR A 48 16.21 1.06 20.67
N GLU A 49 17.02 0.70 21.66
CA GLU A 49 17.92 1.64 22.36
C GLU A 49 18.82 2.44 21.40
N ALA A 50 19.28 1.82 20.31
CA ALA A 50 20.17 2.46 19.35
C ALA A 50 19.45 3.34 18.30
N GLU A 51 18.17 3.08 18.03
CA GLU A 51 17.43 3.68 16.90
C GLU A 51 16.22 4.51 17.32
N GLY A 52 15.78 4.41 18.58
CA GLY A 52 14.59 5.08 19.10
C GLY A 52 13.28 4.42 18.66
N PHE A 53 12.20 5.20 18.61
CA PHE A 53 10.89 4.73 18.15
C PHE A 53 10.84 4.58 16.64
N THR A 54 10.44 3.40 16.18
CA THR A 54 10.17 3.11 14.78
C THR A 54 8.66 3.13 14.52
N LYS A 55 8.29 3.46 13.27
CA LYS A 55 6.88 3.41 12.87
C LYS A 55 6.46 1.95 12.70
N PRO A 56 5.20 1.60 13.04
CA PRO A 56 4.63 0.31 12.71
C PRO A 56 4.79 0.06 11.21
N ILE A 57 5.20 -1.15 10.82
CA ILE A 57 5.24 -1.55 9.41
C ILE A 57 3.79 -1.64 8.92
N THR A 58 3.24 -0.50 8.53
CA THR A 58 1.87 -0.32 8.01
C THR A 58 1.90 0.03 6.53
N SER A 59 3.01 -0.20 5.83
CA SER A 59 3.05 -0.09 4.38
C SER A 59 2.52 -1.39 3.78
N LEU A 60 1.44 -1.31 3.00
CA LEU A 60 1.08 -2.44 2.14
C LEU A 60 2.28 -2.82 1.28
N PRO A 61 2.48 -4.12 0.97
CA PRO A 61 3.53 -4.53 0.06
C PRO A 61 3.45 -3.72 -1.24
N PRO A 62 4.60 -3.38 -1.85
CA PRO A 62 4.60 -2.68 -3.13
C PRO A 62 3.84 -3.50 -4.17
N LEU A 63 3.19 -2.80 -5.10
CA LEU A 63 2.54 -3.45 -6.23
C LEU A 63 3.61 -4.08 -7.11
N GLY A 64 3.43 -5.37 -7.44
CA GLY A 64 4.26 -6.07 -8.41
C GLY A 64 3.62 -6.12 -9.79
N PRO A 65 4.33 -6.57 -10.82
CA PRO A 65 3.79 -6.71 -12.17
C PRO A 65 2.64 -7.72 -12.20
N LEU A 66 1.66 -7.45 -13.06
CA LEU A 66 0.58 -8.39 -13.39
C LEU A 66 0.84 -9.03 -14.74
N SER A 67 0.64 -10.34 -14.84
CA SER A 67 0.52 -10.99 -16.14
C SER A 67 -0.70 -10.45 -16.91
N ALA A 68 -0.64 -10.55 -18.24
CA ALA A 68 -1.75 -10.15 -19.09
C ALA A 68 -3.06 -10.92 -18.78
N ARG A 69 -2.97 -12.13 -18.23
CA ARG A 69 -4.12 -12.88 -17.74
C ARG A 69 -4.72 -12.23 -16.48
N GLN A 70 -3.90 -11.92 -15.48
CA GLN A 70 -4.34 -11.39 -14.20
C GLN A 70 -5.08 -10.05 -14.37
N ILE A 71 -4.50 -9.12 -15.14
CA ILE A 71 -5.13 -7.82 -15.37
C ILE A 71 -6.46 -7.94 -16.12
N ARG A 72 -6.53 -8.82 -17.14
CA ARG A 72 -7.77 -9.04 -17.89
C ARG A 72 -8.86 -9.69 -17.03
N LEU A 73 -8.48 -10.64 -16.17
CA LEU A 73 -9.42 -11.27 -15.23
C LEU A 73 -9.98 -10.29 -14.22
N VAL A 74 -9.15 -9.42 -13.63
CA VAL A 74 -9.66 -8.44 -12.66
C VAL A 74 -10.55 -7.40 -13.34
N LEU A 75 -10.14 -6.88 -14.50
CA LEU A 75 -10.98 -5.95 -15.27
C LEU A 75 -12.31 -6.60 -15.66
N ASN A 76 -12.33 -7.91 -15.98
CA ASN A 76 -13.56 -8.63 -16.27
C ASN A 76 -14.47 -8.75 -15.04
N ARG A 77 -13.90 -9.07 -13.87
CA ARG A 77 -14.66 -9.18 -12.61
C ARG A 77 -15.33 -7.88 -12.19
N HIS A 78 -14.69 -6.75 -12.49
CA HIS A 78 -15.20 -5.41 -12.21
C HIS A 78 -16.00 -4.80 -13.37
N GLY A 79 -16.22 -5.54 -14.46
CA GLY A 79 -17.05 -5.09 -15.60
C GLY A 79 -16.39 -4.05 -16.52
N TYR A 80 -15.08 -3.85 -16.40
CA TYR A 80 -14.31 -2.87 -17.18
C TYR A 80 -13.68 -3.45 -18.45
N LEU A 81 -13.46 -4.77 -18.53
CA LEU A 81 -12.69 -5.37 -19.63
C LEU A 81 -13.22 -5.00 -21.03
N ALA A 82 -14.55 -4.99 -21.21
CA ALA A 82 -15.18 -4.69 -22.49
C ALA A 82 -15.01 -3.22 -22.93
N GLN A 83 -14.61 -2.33 -22.02
CA GLN A 83 -14.42 -0.91 -22.28
C GLN A 83 -12.98 -0.56 -22.65
N VAL A 84 -12.02 -1.47 -22.49
CA VAL A 84 -10.60 -1.21 -22.73
C VAL A 84 -10.30 -0.91 -24.20
N GLU A 85 -10.74 -1.78 -25.12
CA GLU A 85 -10.51 -1.56 -26.56
C GLU A 85 -11.24 -0.29 -27.08
N PRO A 86 -12.50 -0.01 -26.70
CA PRO A 86 -13.13 1.28 -27.00
C PRO A 86 -12.35 2.49 -26.47
N ALA A 87 -11.78 2.40 -25.27
CA ALA A 87 -10.95 3.47 -24.70
C ALA A 87 -9.66 3.68 -25.50
N ILE A 88 -8.98 2.61 -25.91
CA ILE A 88 -7.80 2.69 -26.79
C ILE A 88 -8.19 3.28 -28.16
N ALA A 89 -9.30 2.83 -28.74
CA ALA A 89 -9.78 3.30 -30.04
C ALA A 89 -10.11 4.81 -30.05
N ALA A 90 -10.45 5.38 -28.89
CA ALA A 90 -10.75 6.80 -28.73
C ALA A 90 -9.49 7.70 -28.69
N ILE A 91 -8.28 7.13 -28.64
CA ILE A 91 -7.02 7.89 -28.69
C ILE A 91 -6.93 8.62 -30.05
N PRO A 92 -6.83 9.97 -30.06
CA PRO A 92 -6.83 10.75 -31.31
C PRO A 92 -5.59 10.54 -32.16
N ASP A 93 -4.42 10.48 -31.53
CA ASP A 93 -3.15 10.25 -32.23
C ASP A 93 -3.09 8.79 -32.73
N GLU A 94 -2.86 8.63 -34.03
CA GLU A 94 -2.86 7.30 -34.65
C GLU A 94 -1.67 6.45 -34.20
N THR A 95 -0.51 7.05 -33.96
CA THR A 95 0.68 6.33 -33.52
C THR A 95 0.48 5.83 -32.10
N GLU A 96 0.07 6.70 -31.18
CA GLU A 96 -0.21 6.36 -29.79
C GLU A 96 -1.31 5.30 -29.67
N ARG A 97 -2.38 5.42 -30.47
CA ARG A 97 -3.45 4.41 -30.51
C ARG A 97 -2.94 3.05 -30.94
N ASN A 98 -2.14 2.99 -31.99
CA ASN A 98 -1.60 1.74 -32.51
C ASN A 98 -0.62 1.09 -31.51
N GLU A 99 0.24 1.90 -30.88
CA GLU A 99 1.15 1.44 -29.82
C GLU A 99 0.39 0.90 -28.61
N ALA A 100 -0.61 1.65 -28.11
CA ALA A 100 -1.45 1.22 -27.01
C ALA A 100 -2.19 -0.10 -27.31
N LEU A 101 -2.67 -0.28 -28.54
CA LEU A 101 -3.33 -1.51 -28.97
C LEU A 101 -2.33 -2.68 -29.05
N ILE A 102 -1.13 -2.46 -29.59
CA ILE A 102 -0.06 -3.47 -29.63
C ILE A 102 0.30 -3.90 -28.21
N GLU A 103 0.54 -2.95 -27.32
CA GLU A 103 0.91 -3.21 -25.94
C GLU A 103 -0.21 -3.96 -25.21
N TRP A 104 -1.45 -3.48 -25.28
CA TRP A 104 -2.61 -4.15 -24.70
C TRP A 104 -2.79 -5.58 -25.21
N THR A 105 -2.48 -5.84 -26.49
CA THR A 105 -2.68 -7.15 -27.13
C THR A 105 -1.56 -8.12 -26.77
N TYR A 106 -0.30 -7.68 -26.88
CA TYR A 106 0.87 -8.56 -26.93
C TYR A 106 1.77 -8.50 -25.69
N ALA A 107 1.59 -7.55 -24.79
CA ALA A 107 2.34 -7.52 -23.55
C ALA A 107 2.14 -8.82 -22.75
N SER A 108 3.24 -9.33 -22.20
CA SER A 108 3.21 -10.52 -21.34
C SER A 108 2.90 -10.15 -19.88
N SER A 109 3.30 -8.95 -19.47
CA SER A 109 3.06 -8.38 -18.15
C SER A 109 2.88 -6.86 -18.23
N PHE A 110 2.25 -6.29 -17.20
CA PHE A 110 2.06 -4.87 -17.01
C PHE A 110 2.62 -4.45 -15.66
N GLU A 111 3.40 -3.37 -15.65
CA GLU A 111 3.84 -2.73 -14.42
C GLU A 111 2.78 -1.75 -13.89
N PRO A 112 2.68 -1.54 -12.56
CA PRO A 112 1.69 -0.65 -11.96
C PRO A 112 1.79 0.80 -12.45
N ASP A 113 3.00 1.24 -12.78
CA ASP A 113 3.35 2.58 -13.25
C ASP A 113 3.39 2.69 -14.78
N HIS A 114 3.01 1.62 -15.51
CA HIS A 114 3.06 1.60 -16.96
C HIS A 114 2.10 2.67 -17.57
N PRO A 115 2.54 3.50 -18.54
CA PRO A 115 1.74 4.60 -19.09
C PRO A 115 0.35 4.20 -19.61
N LEU A 116 0.25 3.05 -20.26
CA LEU A 116 -1.04 2.48 -20.72
C LEU A 116 -2.03 2.24 -19.57
N ILE A 117 -1.57 1.83 -18.40
CA ILE A 117 -2.44 1.59 -17.23
C ILE A 117 -2.99 2.91 -16.72
N ALA A 118 -2.14 3.94 -16.62
CA ALA A 118 -2.55 5.26 -16.22
C ALA A 118 -3.58 5.88 -17.19
N SER A 119 -3.34 5.77 -18.50
CA SER A 119 -4.27 6.28 -19.52
C SER A 119 -5.59 5.51 -19.52
N MET A 120 -5.55 4.18 -19.43
CA MET A 120 -6.73 3.32 -19.34
C MET A 120 -7.56 3.65 -18.09
N ARG A 121 -6.92 3.80 -16.92
CA ARG A 121 -7.59 4.18 -15.68
C ARG A 121 -8.41 5.45 -15.85
N LEU A 122 -7.80 6.49 -16.43
CA LEU A 122 -8.44 7.78 -16.66
C LEU A 122 -9.59 7.67 -17.67
N ALA A 123 -9.38 6.95 -18.78
CA ALA A 123 -10.40 6.77 -19.82
C ALA A 123 -11.62 5.97 -19.31
N LEU A 124 -11.42 5.05 -18.38
CA LEU A 124 -12.47 4.23 -17.77
C LEU A 124 -13.11 4.87 -16.53
N GLY A 125 -12.62 6.04 -16.09
CA GLY A 125 -13.13 6.74 -14.90
C GLY A 125 -12.85 6.00 -13.59
N ILE A 126 -11.81 5.16 -13.54
CA ILE A 126 -11.42 4.40 -12.34
C ILE A 126 -10.58 5.30 -11.44
N SER A 127 -10.87 5.36 -10.14
CA SER A 127 -10.03 6.12 -9.21
C SER A 127 -8.66 5.46 -9.00
N GLU A 128 -7.66 6.21 -8.55
CA GLU A 128 -6.35 5.64 -8.24
C GLU A 128 -6.45 4.56 -7.14
N ALA A 129 -7.23 4.83 -6.09
CA ALA A 129 -7.46 3.88 -5.00
C ALA A 129 -8.20 2.60 -5.45
N ASP A 130 -9.18 2.73 -6.34
CA ASP A 130 -9.89 1.56 -6.87
C ASP A 130 -8.96 0.73 -7.77
N MET A 131 -8.17 1.37 -8.63
CA MET A 131 -7.17 0.68 -9.44
C MET A 131 -6.14 -0.03 -8.55
N GLU A 132 -5.66 0.61 -7.48
CA GLU A 132 -4.74 0.02 -6.51
C GLU A 132 -5.34 -1.22 -5.82
N THR A 133 -6.63 -1.15 -5.48
CA THR A 133 -7.38 -2.27 -4.88
C THR A 133 -7.51 -3.43 -5.88
N MET A 134 -7.96 -3.14 -7.10
CA MET A 134 -8.06 -4.13 -8.18
C MET A 134 -6.70 -4.76 -8.51
N TRP A 135 -5.64 -3.96 -8.51
CA TRP A 135 -4.28 -4.45 -8.79
C TRP A 135 -3.87 -5.52 -7.78
N ARG A 136 -4.13 -5.28 -6.50
CA ARG A 136 -3.81 -6.26 -5.44
C ARG A 136 -4.67 -7.50 -5.49
N GLU A 137 -5.95 -7.37 -5.83
CA GLU A 137 -6.80 -8.53 -6.10
C GLU A 137 -6.23 -9.38 -7.24
N ALA A 138 -5.73 -8.74 -8.29
CA ALA A 138 -5.16 -9.41 -9.45
C ALA A 138 -3.82 -10.10 -9.16
N MET A 139 -2.99 -9.54 -8.27
CA MET A 139 -1.74 -10.16 -7.83
C MET A 139 -1.96 -11.52 -7.16
N ALA A 140 -3.18 -11.80 -6.67
CA ALA A 140 -3.57 -13.05 -6.04
C ALA A 140 -4.20 -14.09 -7.00
N LEU A 141 -4.17 -13.87 -8.34
CA LEU A 141 -4.81 -14.72 -9.37
C LEU A 141 -3.85 -15.53 -10.24
#